data_AF-A0A7Y4ZXG8-F1
#
_entry.id   AF-A0A7Y4ZXG8-F1
#
_cell.length_a   1.000
_cell.length_b   1.000
_cell.length_c   1.000
_cell.angle_alpha   90.00
_cell.angle_beta   90.00
_cell.angle_gamma   90.00
#
_symmetry.space_group_name_H-M   'P 1'
#
loop_
_entity.id
_entity.type
_entity.pdbx_description
1 polymer ?
#
loop_
_entity_poly.entity_id
_entity_poly.type
_entity_poly.pdbx_seq_one_letter_code
_entity_poly.pdbx_strand_id
1 'polypeptide(L)'
;MQSITILQYMKMHGQKLDREIAKDTGIALPQVRLAITKLQGTKAVFSCNVINFDNGVAIEGILCRFSGYFPPAAPGRKPATPAAVA
;
A
#
# COMPACT_ATOMS: atom_id res chain seq x y z
N MET A 1 5.16 12.42 -13.87
CA MET A 1 5.33 12.97 -12.52
C MET A 1 4.45 12.31 -11.45
N GLN A 2 3.38 11.58 -11.79
CA GLN A 2 2.44 11.02 -10.80
C GLN A 2 2.98 9.85 -9.97
N SER A 3 3.93 9.06 -10.49
CA SER A 3 4.52 7.90 -9.78
C SER A 3 5.25 8.30 -8.50
N ILE A 4 5.85 9.49 -8.46
CA ILE A 4 6.58 10.00 -7.28
C ILE A 4 5.60 10.32 -6.16
N THR A 5 4.52 11.04 -6.49
CA THR A 5 3.46 11.40 -5.54
C THR A 5 2.80 10.16 -4.94
N ILE A 6 2.47 9.18 -5.78
CA ILE A 6 1.88 7.90 -5.33
C ILE A 6 2.85 7.16 -4.41
N LEU A 7 4.15 7.09 -4.77
CA LEU A 7 5.15 6.43 -3.94
C LEU A 7 5.33 7.15 -2.59
N GLN A 8 5.33 8.48 -2.56
CA GLN A 8 5.39 9.26 -1.32
C GLN A 8 4.16 9.01 -0.43
N TYR A 9 2.96 9.03 -1.02
CA TYR A 9 1.72 8.69 -0.33
C TYR A 9 1.82 7.30 0.31
N MET A 10 2.25 6.28 -0.45
CA MET A 10 2.39 4.93 0.07
C MET A 10 3.42 4.81 1.20
N LYS A 11 4.52 5.57 1.16
CA LYS A 11 5.50 5.61 2.26
C LYS A 11 4.91 6.14 3.56
N MET A 12 4.01 7.12 3.49
CA MET A 12 3.37 7.73 4.65
C MET A 12 2.23 6.88 5.22
N HIS A 13 1.47 6.20 4.36
CA HIS A 13 0.24 5.51 4.75
C HIS A 13 0.38 3.97 4.79
N GLY A 14 1.50 3.42 4.32
CA GLY A 14 1.77 1.99 4.32
C GLY A 14 1.03 1.23 3.22
N GLN A 15 0.22 0.26 3.62
CA GLN A 15 -0.56 -0.59 2.70
C GLN A 15 -1.94 0.01 2.45
N LYS A 16 -2.29 0.22 1.16
CA LYS A 16 -3.53 0.86 0.72
C LYS A 16 -4.08 0.25 -0.56
N LEU A 17 -5.39 0.35 -0.77
CA LEU A 17 -6.05 -0.03 -2.03
C LEU A 17 -5.86 1.06 -3.09
N ASP A 18 -5.80 0.66 -4.36
CA ASP A 18 -5.74 1.57 -5.52
C ASP A 18 -6.86 2.63 -5.52
N ARG A 19 -8.08 2.25 -5.13
CA ARG A 19 -9.21 3.19 -4.98
C ARG A 19 -9.04 4.19 -3.84
N GLU A 20 -8.40 3.80 -2.74
CA GLU A 20 -8.09 4.71 -1.63
C GLU A 20 -6.97 5.68 -2.02
N ILE A 21 -5.94 5.16 -2.69
CA ILE A 21 -4.85 5.99 -3.23
C ILE A 21 -5.43 7.03 -4.21
N ALA A 22 -6.32 6.60 -5.13
CA ALA A 22 -6.97 7.50 -6.08
C ALA A 22 -7.77 8.60 -5.38
N LYS A 23 -8.58 8.22 -4.37
CA LYS A 23 -9.39 9.15 -3.58
C LYS A 23 -8.52 10.17 -2.82
N ASP A 24 -7.49 9.70 -2.13
CA ASP A 24 -6.68 10.54 -1.24
C ASP A 24 -5.68 11.41 -1.99
N THR A 25 -5.16 10.93 -3.13
CA THR A 25 -4.23 11.71 -3.97
C THR A 25 -4.93 12.60 -5.01
N GLY A 26 -6.23 12.42 -5.23
CA GLY A 26 -6.99 13.09 -6.30
C GLY A 26 -6.61 12.65 -7.71
N ILE A 27 -5.82 11.58 -7.85
CA ILE A 27 -5.39 11.03 -9.14
C ILE A 27 -6.44 10.04 -9.64
N ALA A 28 -6.78 10.12 -10.93
CA ALA A 28 -7.74 9.20 -11.54
C ALA A 28 -7.29 7.73 -11.40
N LEU A 29 -8.21 6.82 -11.10
CA LEU A 29 -7.91 5.40 -10.86
C LEU A 29 -7.07 4.71 -11.97
N PRO A 30 -7.35 4.92 -13.28
CA PRO A 30 -6.52 4.31 -14.33
C PRO A 30 -5.07 4.79 -14.30
N GLN A 31 -4.85 6.06 -13.93
CA GLN A 31 -3.53 6.65 -13.81
C GLN A 31 -2.78 6.10 -12.59
N VAL A 32 -3.50 5.89 -11.48
CA VAL A 32 -2.96 5.21 -10.29
C VAL A 32 -2.49 3.80 -10.64
N ARG A 33 -3.33 3.02 -11.33
CA ARG A 33 -3.00 1.65 -11.77
C ARG A 33 -1.77 1.63 -12.69
N LEU A 34 -1.72 2.52 -13.67
CA LEU A 34 -0.57 2.66 -14.57
C LEU A 34 0.72 3.00 -13.81
N ALA A 35 0.64 3.92 -12.84
CA ALA A 35 1.77 4.30 -12.01
C ALA A 35 2.23 3.14 -11.10
N ILE A 36 1.30 2.35 -10.54
CA ILE A 36 1.62 1.15 -9.76
C ILE A 36 2.37 0.14 -10.62
N THR A 37 1.89 -0.17 -11.83
CA THR A 37 2.58 -1.09 -12.75
C THR A 37 4.00 -0.63 -13.06
N LYS A 38 4.20 0.68 -13.26
CA LYS A 38 5.54 1.26 -13.46
C LYS A 38 6.43 1.09 -12.21
N LEU A 39 5.90 1.35 -11.02
CA LEU A 39 6.64 1.20 -9.75
C LEU A 39 6.93 -0.27 -9.38
N GLN A 40 6.10 -1.20 -9.83
CA GLN A 40 6.38 -2.63 -9.74
C GLN A 40 7.58 -3.02 -10.60
N GLY A 41 7.68 -2.48 -11.82
CA GLY A 41 8.83 -2.69 -12.71
C GLY A 41 10.16 -2.26 -12.07
N THR A 42 10.13 -1.22 -11.22
CA THR A 42 11.32 -0.75 -10.48
C THR A 42 11.47 -1.41 -9.10
N LYS A 43 10.65 -2.41 -8.74
CA LYS A 43 10.61 -3.07 -7.42
C LYS A 43 10.39 -2.11 -6.24
N ALA A 44 9.83 -0.92 -6.50
CA ALA A 44 9.54 0.07 -5.46
C ALA A 44 8.22 -0.22 -4.74
N VAL A 45 7.31 -0.93 -5.40
CA VAL A 45 5.98 -1.30 -4.90
C VAL A 45 5.73 -2.77 -5.17
N PHE A 46 5.11 -3.43 -4.20
CA PHE A 46 4.48 -4.74 -4.36
C PHE A 46 2.96 -4.54 -4.43
N SER A 47 2.29 -5.26 -5.32
CA SER A 47 0.84 -5.22 -5.40
C SER A 47 0.25 -6.61 -5.65
N CYS A 48 -0.99 -6.81 -5.23
CA CYS A 48 -1.77 -8.02 -5.46
C CYS A 48 -3.22 -7.67 -5.80
N ASN A 49 -3.82 -8.47 -6.68
CA ASN A 49 -5.24 -8.38 -6.96
C ASN A 49 -6.02 -8.96 -5.78
N VAL A 50 -7.05 -8.25 -5.34
CA VAL A 50 -7.89 -8.62 -4.21
C VAL A 50 -9.36 -8.42 -4.57
N ILE A 51 -10.22 -9.20 -3.91
CA ILE A 51 -11.66 -8.97 -3.93
C ILE A 51 -12.03 -8.44 -2.55
N ASN A 52 -12.49 -7.19 -2.48
CA ASN A 52 -13.02 -6.59 -1.28
C ASN A 52 -14.53 -6.67 -1.30
N PHE A 53 -15.16 -6.98 -0.16
CA PHE A 53 -16.61 -6.90 -0.02
C PHE A 53 -16.97 -5.59 0.66
N ASP A 54 -17.73 -4.75 -0.05
CA ASP A 54 -18.28 -3.51 0.49
C ASP A 54 -19.81 -3.63 0.52
N ASN A 55 -20.40 -3.56 1.71
CA ASN A 55 -21.84 -3.82 1.92
C ASN A 55 -22.34 -5.14 1.29
N GLY A 56 -21.50 -6.19 1.30
CA GLY A 56 -21.82 -7.49 0.71
C GLY A 56 -21.62 -7.59 -0.80
N VAL A 57 -21.25 -6.50 -1.48
CA VAL A 57 -20.94 -6.51 -2.92
C VAL A 57 -19.45 -6.76 -3.11
N ALA A 58 -19.11 -7.74 -3.93
CA ALA A 58 -17.74 -8.03 -4.33
C ALA A 58 -17.21 -6.92 -5.27
N ILE A 59 -16.07 -6.35 -4.91
CA ILE A 59 -15.38 -5.30 -5.65
C ILE A 59 -13.94 -5.74 -5.86
N GLU A 60 -13.53 -5.84 -7.12
CA GLU A 60 -12.13 -6.09 -7.46
C GLU A 60 -11.29 -4.83 -7.24
N GLY A 61 -10.13 -5.01 -6.62
CA GLY A 61 -9.18 -3.95 -6.31
C GLY A 61 -7.74 -4.42 -6.36
N ILE A 62 -6.83 -3.46 -6.26
CA ILE A 62 -5.40 -3.75 -6.17
C ILE A 62 -4.88 -3.25 -4.83
N LEU A 63 -4.41 -4.18 -4.01
CA LEU A 63 -3.78 -3.87 -2.74
C LEU A 63 -2.29 -3.61 -2.95
N CYS A 64 -1.83 -2.44 -2.52
CA CYS A 64 -0.49 -1.96 -2.82
C CYS A 64 0.28 -1.68 -1.52
N ARG A 65 1.55 -2.07 -1.46
CA ARG A 65 2.49 -1.73 -0.38
C ARG A 65 3.84 -1.29 -0.94
N PHE A 66 4.50 -0.34 -0.28
CA PHE A 66 5.85 0.04 -0.68
C PHE A 66 6.88 -1.02 -0.26
N SER A 67 7.97 -1.11 -1.03
CA SER A 67 9.08 -2.02 -0.73
C SER A 67 9.84 -1.55 0.52
N GLY A 68 9.85 -2.37 1.57
CA GLY A 68 10.42 -2.00 2.89
C GLY A 68 9.39 -1.55 3.91
N TYR A 69 8.09 -1.62 3.62
CA TYR A 69 7.06 -1.43 4.64
C TYR A 69 7.05 -2.60 5.62
N PHE A 70 7.33 -2.32 6.89
CA PHE A 70 7.12 -3.24 8.00
C PHE A 70 5.85 -2.83 8.74
N PRO A 71 4.81 -3.69 8.77
CA PRO A 71 3.60 -3.37 9.52
C PRO A 71 3.93 -3.23 11.01
N PRO A 72 3.26 -2.32 11.74
CA PRO A 72 3.43 -2.20 13.18
C PRO A 72 3.11 -3.54 13.87
N ALA A 73 3.78 -3.80 14.99
CA ALA A 73 3.55 -5.02 15.75
C ALA A 73 2.05 -5.12 16.12
N ALA A 74 1.46 -6.29 15.85
CA ALA A 74 0.06 -6.52 16.17
C ALA A 74 -0.22 -6.26 17.66
N PRO A 75 -1.33 -5.58 18.00
CA PRO A 75 -1.77 -5.43 19.39
C PRO A 75 -1.86 -6.80 20.07
N GLY A 76 -1.27 -6.93 21.27
CA GLY A 76 -1.24 -8.20 22.02
C GLY A 76 -0.02 -9.09 21.75
N ARG A 77 0.91 -8.68 20.88
CA ARG A 77 2.22 -9.33 20.81
C ARG A 77 2.95 -9.11 22.15
N LYS A 78 3.35 -10.19 22.85
CA LYS A 78 4.18 -10.10 24.06
C LYS A 78 5.37 -9.16 23.78
N PRO A 79 5.73 -8.27 24.72
CA PRO A 79 6.90 -7.41 24.54
C PRO A 79 8.11 -8.28 24.25
N ALA A 80 8.82 -7.95 23.17
CA ALA A 80 10.13 -8.52 22.96
C ALA A 80 11.01 -8.07 24.13
N THR A 81 11.75 -8.99 24.74
CA THR A 81 12.84 -8.63 25.65
C THR A 81 13.67 -7.53 24.96
N PRO A 82 13.98 -6.41 25.64
CA PRO A 82 14.78 -5.36 25.02
C PRO A 82 16.03 -6.01 24.43
N ALA A 83 16.33 -5.74 23.15
CA ALA A 83 17.60 -6.16 22.59
C ALA A 83 18.67 -5.62 23.53
N ALA A 84 19.46 -6.52 24.12
CA ALA A 84 20.59 -6.14 24.94
C ALA A 84 21.42 -5.15 24.12
N VAL A 85 21.49 -3.92 24.60
CA VAL A 85 22.43 -2.92 24.12
C VAL A 85 23.83 -3.52 24.30
N ALA A 86 24.47 -3.82 23.17
CA ALA A 86 25.88 -4.18 23.09
C ALA A 86 26.64 -2.99 22.51
#